data_AF-A0A4Y2I2V0-F1
#
_entry.id   AF-A0A4Y2I2V0-F1
#
_cell.length_a   1.000
_cell.length_b   1.000
_cell.length_c   1.000
_cell.angle_alpha   90.00
_cell.angle_beta   90.00
_cell.angle_gamma   90.00
#
_symmetry.space_group_name_H-M   'P 1'
#
loop_
_entity.id
_entity.type
_entity.pdbx_description
1 polymer ?
#
loop_
_entity_poly.entity_id
_entity_poly.type
_entity_poly.pdbx_seq_one_letter_code
_entity_poly.pdbx_strand_id
1 'polypeptide(L)'
;MEDEEKAAKRARLSADNDSAMGDNDTRTRPAVPGSSCEYCIEKVRLESEMVKFRVKLEGLLKLIKTMEQDYYHPVDDSEEYKTYSAEYKAIETELEKLRGKRNLILICVELSCEIRKTD
;
A
#
# COMPACT_ATOMS: atom_id res chain seq x y z
N MET A 1 -54.61 57.08 0.06
CA MET A 1 -53.69 57.01 -1.09
C MET A 1 -52.34 56.68 -0.49
N GLU A 2 -51.72 55.63 -1.01
CA GLU A 2 -50.56 54.86 -0.52
C GLU A 2 -49.31 55.76 -0.30
N ASP A 3 -48.31 55.43 0.52
CA ASP A 3 -47.36 54.34 0.27
C ASP A 3 -46.54 53.91 1.51
N GLU A 4 -46.14 52.65 1.48
CA GLU A 4 -45.30 51.87 2.38
C GLU A 4 -43.81 52.30 2.35
N GLU A 5 -43.09 52.30 3.49
CA GLU A 5 -41.69 51.83 3.49
C GLU A 5 -41.19 51.33 4.87
N LYS A 6 -41.06 50.00 4.94
CA LYS A 6 -40.06 49.14 5.63
C LYS A 6 -39.18 49.76 6.73
N ALA A 7 -39.28 49.24 7.97
CA ALA A 7 -38.48 48.12 8.52
C ALA A 7 -37.03 48.50 8.89
N ALA A 8 -36.41 48.09 9.99
CA ALA A 8 -36.80 47.39 11.20
C ALA A 8 -35.63 47.52 12.20
N LYS A 9 -35.99 47.73 13.47
CA LYS A 9 -35.40 47.13 14.69
C LYS A 9 -33.88 47.32 14.93
N ARG A 10 -33.55 48.20 15.89
CA ARG A 10 -33.19 47.89 17.31
C ARG A 10 -31.75 47.37 17.44
N ALA A 11 -30.81 48.22 17.88
CA ALA A 11 -30.53 48.58 19.27
C ALA A 11 -29.56 47.60 19.97
N ARG A 12 -28.28 48.02 19.95
CA ARG A 12 -27.25 47.99 21.01
C ARG A 12 -27.23 46.80 21.98
N LEU A 13 -26.12 46.05 21.95
CA LEU A 13 -25.50 45.49 23.15
C LEU A 13 -23.98 45.70 23.10
N SER A 14 -23.48 46.31 24.17
CA SER A 14 -22.09 46.55 24.55
C SER A 14 -21.47 45.31 25.21
N ALA A 15 -20.17 45.10 25.03
CA ALA A 15 -19.18 44.90 26.11
C ALA A 15 -17.86 44.39 25.51
N ASP A 16 -16.81 45.20 25.63
CA ASP A 16 -15.42 44.79 25.48
C ASP A 16 -15.09 43.74 26.54
N ASN A 17 -14.36 42.68 26.15
CA ASN A 17 -13.47 41.94 27.05
C ASN A 17 -12.44 41.19 26.21
N ASP A 18 -11.27 41.82 26.05
CA ASP A 18 -10.01 41.14 25.78
C ASP A 18 -9.64 40.32 27.02
N SER A 19 -9.55 38.99 26.87
CA SER A 19 -8.86 38.12 27.83
C SER A 19 -8.09 37.05 27.06
N ALA A 20 -6.77 37.19 27.13
CA ALA A 20 -5.78 36.38 26.45
C ALA A 20 -5.56 35.01 27.12
N MET A 21 -5.19 34.05 26.26
CA MET A 21 -4.44 32.81 26.52
C MET A 21 -5.13 31.66 27.28
N GLY A 22 -5.59 30.69 26.50
CA GLY A 22 -5.09 29.32 26.53
C GLY A 22 -5.67 28.36 27.58
N ASP A 23 -6.58 27.50 27.14
CA ASP A 23 -6.57 26.11 27.62
C ASP A 23 -6.99 25.16 26.49
N ASN A 24 -5.97 24.57 25.89
CA ASN A 24 -6.06 23.53 24.87
C ASN A 24 -6.34 22.21 25.58
N ASP A 25 -7.57 21.72 25.56
CA ASP A 25 -7.75 20.27 25.63
C ASP A 25 -9.03 19.81 24.90
N THR A 26 -9.16 20.22 23.63
CA THR A 26 -9.70 19.29 22.63
C THR A 26 -8.69 18.17 22.55
N ARG A 27 -8.82 17.18 23.45
CA ARG A 27 -8.19 15.87 23.37
C ARG A 27 -8.56 15.28 22.02
N THR A 28 -7.78 15.68 21.02
CA THR A 28 -7.70 15.13 19.70
C THR A 28 -7.18 13.74 19.98
N ARG A 29 -8.10 12.82 20.29
CA ARG A 29 -7.85 11.41 20.13
C ARG A 29 -7.29 11.33 18.72
N PRO A 30 -5.99 11.00 18.53
CA PRO A 30 -5.50 10.71 17.20
C PRO A 30 -6.45 9.65 16.70
N ALA A 31 -7.27 9.99 15.71
CA ALA A 31 -8.08 9.01 15.06
C ALA A 31 -7.08 7.95 14.62
N VAL A 32 -7.13 6.79 15.27
CA VAL A 32 -6.38 5.60 14.85
C VAL A 32 -6.56 5.57 13.34
N PRO A 33 -5.48 5.61 12.52
CA PRO A 33 -5.63 5.63 11.07
C PRO A 33 -6.23 4.29 10.62
N GLY A 34 -7.53 4.16 10.77
CA GLY A 34 -8.38 3.06 10.33
C GLY A 34 -8.93 3.31 8.93
N SER A 35 -8.36 4.27 8.19
CA SER A 35 -8.53 4.36 6.75
C SER A 35 -7.40 3.56 6.12
N SER A 36 -7.73 2.45 5.47
CA SER A 36 -6.78 1.66 4.69
C SER A 36 -6.00 2.59 3.74
N CYS A 37 -4.71 2.79 4.02
CA CYS A 37 -3.82 3.38 3.05
C CYS A 37 -3.85 2.50 1.80
N GLU A 38 -4.15 3.06 0.63
CA GLU A 38 -4.19 2.32 -0.65
C GLU A 38 -2.91 1.50 -0.85
N TYR A 39 -1.77 2.05 -0.45
CA TYR A 39 -0.47 1.38 -0.39
C TYR A 39 -0.43 0.15 0.52
N CYS A 40 -1.15 0.17 1.66
CA CYS A 40 -1.23 -1.00 2.55
C CYS A 40 -2.02 -2.14 1.90
N ILE A 41 -3.11 -1.84 1.18
CA ILE A 41 -3.89 -2.85 0.45
C ILE A 41 -3.05 -3.47 -0.66
N GLU A 42 -2.42 -2.62 -1.48
CA GLU A 42 -1.60 -3.12 -2.60
C GLU A 42 -0.36 -3.87 -2.10
N LYS A 43 0.25 -3.46 -0.98
CA LYS A 43 1.34 -4.21 -0.34
C LYS A 43 0.92 -5.63 0.01
N VAL A 44 -0.22 -5.80 0.70
CA VAL A 44 -0.73 -7.13 1.06
C VAL A 44 -1.04 -7.95 -0.19
N ARG A 45 -1.59 -7.33 -1.24
CA ARG A 45 -1.84 -7.98 -2.52
C ARG A 45 -0.54 -8.49 -3.17
N LEU A 46 0.49 -7.66 -3.25
CA LEU A 46 1.79 -8.04 -3.79
C LEU A 46 2.45 -9.14 -2.96
N GLU A 47 2.40 -9.06 -1.63
CA GLU A 47 2.93 -10.10 -0.74
C GLU A 47 2.23 -11.44 -0.96
N SER A 48 0.90 -11.44 -1.11
CA SER A 48 0.13 -12.65 -1.44
C SER A 48 0.54 -13.26 -2.77
N GLU A 49 0.67 -12.45 -3.84
CA GLU A 49 1.15 -12.92 -5.15
C GLU A 49 2.58 -13.48 -5.07
N MET A 50 3.47 -12.80 -4.34
CA MET A 50 4.83 -13.30 -4.10
C MET A 50 4.85 -14.65 -3.39
N VAL A 51 3.96 -14.87 -2.40
CA VAL A 51 3.83 -16.17 -1.73
C VAL A 51 3.36 -17.24 -2.72
N LYS A 52 2.34 -16.96 -3.55
CA LYS A 52 1.88 -17.90 -4.58
C LYS A 52 3.01 -18.32 -5.53
N PHE A 53 3.78 -17.35 -6.04
CA PHE A 53 4.90 -17.64 -6.92
C PHE A 53 6.02 -18.41 -6.23
N ARG A 54 6.32 -18.13 -4.95
CA ARG A 54 7.29 -18.92 -4.17
C ARG A 54 6.88 -20.38 -4.03
N VAL A 55 5.61 -20.64 -3.70
CA VAL A 55 5.09 -22.01 -3.61
C VAL A 55 5.21 -22.73 -4.95
N LYS A 56 4.88 -22.05 -6.07
CA LYS A 56 5.04 -22.62 -7.41
C LYS A 56 6.50 -22.91 -7.75
N LEU A 57 7.40 -21.98 -7.43
CA LEU A 57 8.84 -22.12 -7.63
C LEU A 57 9.42 -23.31 -6.85
N GLU A 58 9.03 -23.47 -5.58
CA GLU A 58 9.44 -24.61 -4.75
C GLU A 58 8.95 -25.96 -5.31
N GLY A 59 7.73 -26.00 -5.85
CA GLY A 59 7.19 -27.17 -6.53
C GLY A 59 8.00 -27.55 -7.78
N LEU A 60 8.27 -26.56 -8.64
CA LEU A 60 9.10 -26.76 -9.84
C LEU A 60 10.52 -27.19 -9.49
N LEU A 61 11.14 -26.59 -8.48
CA LEU A 61 12.49 -26.95 -8.04
C LEU A 61 12.56 -28.41 -7.58
N LYS A 62 11.54 -28.90 -6.86
CA LYS A 62 11.46 -30.30 -6.48
C LYS A 62 11.34 -31.20 -7.70
N LEU A 63 10.46 -30.86 -8.64
CA LEU A 63 10.26 -31.63 -9.87
C LEU A 63 11.53 -31.73 -10.71
N ILE A 64 12.19 -30.60 -10.95
CA ILE A 64 13.47 -30.51 -11.67
C ILE A 64 14.52 -31.39 -11.00
N LYS A 65 14.68 -31.30 -9.67
CA LYS A 65 15.63 -32.14 -8.92
C LYS A 65 15.31 -33.63 -9.00
N THR A 66 14.04 -34.01 -8.94
CA THR A 66 13.63 -35.41 -9.10
C THR A 66 14.00 -35.92 -10.50
N MET A 67 13.74 -35.12 -11.54
CA MET A 67 14.15 -35.49 -12.90
C MET A 67 15.68 -35.59 -13.05
N GLU A 68 16.44 -34.71 -12.41
CA GLU A 68 17.91 -34.77 -12.40
C GLU A 68 18.46 -36.02 -11.72
N GLN A 69 17.76 -36.53 -10.70
CA GLN A 69 18.19 -37.70 -9.93
C GLN A 69 17.76 -39.03 -10.58
N ASP A 70 16.58 -39.06 -11.21
CA ASP A 70 15.98 -40.29 -11.73
C ASP A 70 16.41 -40.64 -13.17
N TYR A 71 16.95 -39.69 -13.94
CA TYR A 71 17.33 -39.93 -15.34
C TYR A 71 18.78 -40.43 -15.51
N TYR A 72 18.92 -41.61 -16.14
CA TYR A 72 20.21 -42.19 -16.57
C TYR A 72 20.74 -41.55 -17.88
N HIS A 73 19.93 -40.72 -18.54
CA HIS A 73 20.28 -39.97 -19.75
C HIS A 73 20.48 -38.48 -19.43
N PRO A 74 21.30 -37.74 -20.20
CA PRO A 74 21.54 -36.33 -19.96
C PRO A 74 20.22 -35.55 -19.94
N VAL A 75 19.93 -35.01 -18.76
CA VAL A 75 18.71 -34.27 -18.41
C VAL A 75 18.47 -33.09 -19.37
N ASP A 76 19.55 -32.53 -19.92
CA ASP A 76 19.54 -31.41 -20.85
C ASP A 76 18.90 -31.72 -22.22
N ASP A 77 18.73 -33.00 -22.60
CA ASP A 77 18.07 -33.38 -23.85
C ASP A 77 16.55 -33.58 -23.70
N SER A 78 16.04 -33.58 -22.47
CA SER A 78 14.61 -33.74 -22.20
C SER A 78 13.83 -32.43 -22.42
N GLU A 79 12.88 -32.43 -23.35
CA GLU A 79 12.01 -31.28 -23.63
C GLU A 79 11.15 -30.88 -22.42
N GLU A 80 10.76 -31.85 -21.59
CA GLU A 80 10.04 -31.59 -20.33
C GLU A 80 10.91 -30.81 -19.35
N TYR A 81 12.17 -31.23 -19.17
CA TYR A 81 13.12 -30.53 -18.31
C TYR A 81 13.38 -29.10 -18.80
N LYS A 82 13.58 -28.91 -20.11
CA LYS A 82 13.76 -27.57 -20.70
C LYS A 82 12.56 -26.68 -20.43
N THR A 83 11.36 -27.22 -20.54
CA THR A 83 10.11 -26.50 -20.27
C THR A 83 10.01 -26.09 -18.79
N TYR A 84 10.26 -27.01 -17.85
CA TYR A 84 10.24 -26.69 -16.43
C TYR A 84 11.33 -25.69 -16.03
N SER A 85 12.53 -25.81 -16.61
CA SER A 85 13.64 -24.88 -16.39
C SER A 85 13.31 -23.47 -16.91
N ALA A 86 12.68 -23.38 -18.10
CA ALA A 86 12.21 -22.12 -18.66
C ALA A 86 11.10 -21.48 -17.80
N GLU A 87 10.14 -22.28 -17.34
CA GLU A 87 9.07 -21.82 -16.46
C GLU A 87 9.61 -21.33 -15.10
N TYR A 88 10.57 -22.06 -14.52
CA TYR A 88 11.25 -21.67 -13.29
C TYR A 88 11.90 -20.28 -13.44
N LYS A 89 12.68 -20.06 -14.51
CA LYS A 89 13.31 -18.75 -14.80
C LYS A 89 12.28 -17.64 -15.03
N ALA A 90 11.17 -17.94 -15.69
CA ALA A 90 10.09 -16.97 -15.90
C ALA A 90 9.48 -16.53 -14.55
N ILE A 91 9.25 -17.47 -13.63
CA ILE A 91 8.72 -17.17 -12.29
C ILE A 91 9.72 -16.38 -11.45
N GLU A 92 11.01 -16.70 -11.49
CA GLU A 92 12.05 -15.88 -10.82
C GLU A 92 12.02 -14.43 -11.30
N THR A 93 11.86 -14.24 -12.61
CA THR A 93 11.77 -12.90 -13.21
C THR A 93 10.53 -12.14 -12.74
N GLU A 94 9.36 -12.80 -12.67
CA GLU A 94 8.13 -12.19 -12.15
C GLU A 94 8.24 -11.86 -10.66
N LEU A 95 8.88 -12.73 -9.86
CA LEU A 95 9.15 -12.47 -8.44
C LEU A 95 10.00 -11.21 -8.25
N GLU A 96 11.00 -11.01 -9.11
CA GLU A 96 11.86 -9.81 -9.03
C GLU A 96 11.07 -8.54 -9.38
N LYS A 97 10.19 -8.59 -10.39
CA LYS A 97 9.26 -7.48 -10.70
C LYS A 97 8.36 -7.15 -9.52
N LEU A 98 7.79 -8.17 -8.85
CA LEU A 98 6.93 -7.96 -7.69
C LEU A 98 7.70 -7.37 -6.50
N ARG A 99 8.95 -7.79 -6.27
CA ARG A 99 9.84 -7.17 -5.27
C ARG A 99 10.09 -5.70 -5.58
N GLY A 100 10.35 -5.37 -6.84
CA GLY A 100 10.50 -3.99 -7.30
C GLY A 100 9.26 -3.13 -6.99
N LYS A 101 8.07 -3.63 -7.34
CA LYS A 101 6.80 -2.95 -7.03
C LYS A 101 6.58 -2.74 -5.53
N ARG A 102 6.82 -3.78 -4.72
CA ARG A 102 6.70 -3.71 -3.26
C ARG A 102 7.69 -2.70 -2.66
N ASN A 103 8.93 -2.67 -3.15
CA ASN A 103 9.94 -1.73 -2.67
C ASN A 103 9.57 -0.28 -3.01
N LEU A 104 9.03 -0.03 -4.20
CA LEU A 104 8.51 1.29 -4.57
C LEU A 104 7.41 1.75 -3.61
N ILE A 105 6.48 0.86 -3.25
CA ILE A 105 5.44 1.17 -2.26
C ILE A 105 6.04 1.56 -0.90
N LEU A 106 7.06 0.85 -0.42
CA LEU A 106 7.72 1.19 0.85
C LEU A 106 8.30 2.61 0.81
N ILE A 107 9.00 2.96 -0.27
CA ILE A 107 9.58 4.30 -0.46
C ILE A 107 8.48 5.36 -0.52
N CYS A 108 7.40 5.12 -1.27
CA CYS A 108 6.28 6.07 -1.36
C CYS A 108 5.62 6.32 0.01
N VAL A 109 5.46 5.27 0.82
CA VAL A 109 4.92 5.39 2.18
C VAL A 109 5.85 6.19 3.10
N GLU A 110 7.15 5.94 3.05
CA GLU A 110 8.16 6.68 3.82
C GLU A 110 8.16 8.17 3.45
N LEU A 111 8.26 8.49 2.16
CA LEU A 111 8.20 9.88 1.67
C LEU A 111 6.88 10.58 2.07
N SER A 112 5.75 9.89 1.96
CA SER A 112 4.45 10.43 2.38
C SER A 112 4.36 10.65 3.90
N CYS A 113 5.11 9.91 4.70
CA CYS A 113 5.21 10.14 6.14
C CYS A 113 6.16 11.30 6.47
N GLU A 114 7.20 11.52 5.68
CA GLU A 114 8.13 12.63 5.85
C GLU A 114 7.49 13.97 5.51
N ILE A 115 6.78 14.08 4.37
CA ILE A 115 6.09 15.32 3.97
C ILE A 115 5.08 15.77 5.04
N ARG A 116 4.28 14.84 5.57
CA ARG A 116 3.29 15.13 6.64
C ARG A 116 3.89 15.54 7.97
N LYS A 117 5.20 15.39 8.19
CA LYS A 117 5.88 15.86 9.41
C LYS A 117 6.40 17.29 9.27
N THR A 118 6.53 17.79 8.05
CA THR A 118 7.02 19.13 7.74
C THR A 118 5.90 20.15 7.48
N ASP A 119 4.67 19.69 7.26
CA ASP A 119 3.44 20.50 7.27
C ASP A 119 2.85 20.61 8.70
#